data_AF-A0A1J6JPL5-F1
#
_entry.id   AF-A0A1J6JPL5-F1
#
_cell.length_a   1.000
_cell.length_b   1.000
_cell.length_c   1.000
_cell.angle_alpha   90.00
_cell.angle_beta   90.00
_cell.angle_gamma   90.00
#
_symmetry.space_group_name_H-M   'P 1'
#
loop_
_entity.id
_entity.type
_entity.pdbx_description
1 polymer ?
#
loop_
_entity_poly.entity_id
_entity_poly.type
_entity_poly.pdbx_seq_one_letter_code
_entity_poly.pdbx_strand_id
1 'polypeptide(L)'
;MLWNLYLLLLFQKSCIWHRDATMVAVDNPVTEGPDPKSKEIGREQGMYINSQLDGKGLHLMFSVIFTDGEFKGSTLEIQGVDLF
;
A
#
# COMPACT_ATOMS: atom_id res chain seq x y z
N MET A 1 -28.45 25.71 -5.95
CA MET A 1 -28.14 24.49 -6.75
C MET A 1 -26.75 24.52 -7.39
N LEU A 2 -26.18 25.71 -7.73
CA LEU A 2 -24.84 25.84 -8.36
C LEU A 2 -23.65 25.61 -7.40
N TRP A 3 -23.81 25.83 -6.10
CA TRP A 3 -22.76 25.61 -5.09
C TRP A 3 -22.30 24.15 -4.99
N ASN A 4 -23.22 23.20 -5.19
CA ASN A 4 -22.92 21.77 -5.11
C ASN A 4 -22.08 21.31 -6.31
N LEU A 5 -22.33 21.90 -7.49
CA LEU A 5 -21.55 21.65 -8.69
C LEU A 5 -20.11 22.20 -8.56
N TYR A 6 -19.92 23.32 -7.87
CA TYR A 6 -18.59 23.91 -7.64
C TYR A 6 -17.73 23.05 -6.69
N LEU A 7 -18.33 22.53 -5.60
CA LEU A 7 -17.68 21.57 -4.71
C LEU A 7 -17.32 20.26 -5.42
N LEU A 8 -18.22 19.73 -6.25
CA LEU A 8 -17.98 18.53 -7.04
C LEU A 8 -16.85 18.73 -8.06
N LEU A 9 -16.81 19.90 -8.72
CA LEU A 9 -15.74 20.26 -9.65
C LEU A 9 -14.38 20.47 -8.95
N LEU A 10 -14.36 20.99 -7.72
CA LEU A 10 -13.13 21.09 -6.93
C LEU A 10 -12.62 19.72 -6.49
N PHE A 11 -13.52 18.83 -6.05
CA PHE A 11 -13.18 17.45 -5.69
C PHE A 11 -12.61 16.68 -6.90
N GLN A 12 -13.29 16.79 -8.05
CA GLN A 12 -12.88 16.13 -9.28
C GLN A 12 -11.59 16.71 -9.88
N LYS A 13 -11.35 18.02 -9.74
CA LYS A 13 -10.05 18.63 -10.11
C LYS A 13 -8.93 18.19 -9.16
N SER A 14 -9.19 18.01 -7.87
CA SER A 14 -8.16 17.52 -6.94
C SER A 14 -7.70 16.11 -7.31
N CYS A 15 -8.63 15.22 -7.69
CA CYS A 15 -8.34 13.84 -8.12
C CYS A 15 -7.64 13.72 -9.48
N ILE A 16 -7.72 14.72 -10.36
CA ILE A 16 -7.18 14.65 -11.73
C ILE A 16 -5.75 15.22 -11.83
N TRP A 17 -5.37 16.11 -10.90
CA TRP A 17 -4.07 16.82 -10.97
C TRP A 17 -3.04 16.37 -9.93
N HIS A 18 -3.45 15.64 -8.88
CA HIS A 18 -2.52 15.08 -7.90
C HIS A 18 -2.30 13.59 -8.17
N ARG A 19 -1.08 13.09 -7.92
CA ARG A 19 -0.76 11.64 -7.96
C ARG A 19 -1.36 10.85 -6.79
N ASP A 20 -2.27 11.47 -6.06
CA ASP A 20 -2.99 10.88 -4.94
C ASP A 20 -4.04 9.90 -5.50
N ALA A 21 -4.38 8.89 -4.72
CA ALA A 21 -5.18 7.73 -5.11
C ALA A 21 -4.52 6.75 -6.11
N THR A 22 -3.21 6.84 -6.36
CA THR A 22 -2.48 5.74 -7.01
C THR A 22 -2.52 4.51 -6.09
N MET A 23 -3.03 3.38 -6.60
CA MET A 23 -3.09 2.11 -5.89
C MET A 23 -2.20 1.09 -6.58
N VAL A 24 -1.38 0.38 -5.81
CA VAL A 24 -0.50 -0.68 -6.30
C VAL A 24 -0.83 -1.97 -5.58
N ALA A 25 -1.14 -3.03 -6.33
CA ALA A 25 -1.21 -4.38 -5.78
C ALA A 25 0.20 -4.97 -5.71
N VAL A 26 0.53 -5.63 -4.61
CA VAL A 26 1.86 -6.18 -4.35
C VAL A 26 1.79 -7.67 -4.07
N ASP A 27 2.82 -8.39 -4.53
CA ASP A 27 3.07 -9.81 -4.26
C ASP A 27 4.59 -10.08 -4.24
N ASN A 28 5.27 -9.58 -3.21
CA ASN A 28 6.73 -9.60 -3.12
C ASN A 28 7.25 -10.78 -2.28
N PRO A 29 8.48 -11.26 -2.52
CA PRO A 29 9.12 -12.24 -1.64
C PRO A 29 9.53 -11.59 -0.30
N VAL A 30 9.33 -12.30 0.80
CA VAL A 30 9.88 -11.98 2.11
C VAL A 30 11.06 -12.91 2.34
N THR A 31 12.25 -12.35 2.51
CA THR A 31 13.50 -13.12 2.61
C THR A 31 14.15 -13.02 3.99
N GLU A 32 14.98 -13.99 4.35
CA GLU A 32 15.68 -14.03 5.66
C GLU A 32 16.64 -12.85 5.88
N GLY A 33 17.06 -12.18 4.80
CA GLY A 33 17.94 -11.03 4.86
C GLY A 33 17.80 -10.08 3.68
N PRO A 34 18.58 -8.98 3.66
CA PRO A 34 18.47 -7.93 2.66
C PRO A 34 18.98 -8.32 1.27
N ASP A 35 19.72 -9.42 1.13
CA ASP A 35 20.12 -9.95 -0.18
C ASP A 35 18.90 -10.56 -0.88
N PRO A 36 18.51 -10.09 -2.09
CA PRO A 36 17.39 -10.67 -2.84
C PRO A 36 17.57 -12.15 -3.21
N LYS A 37 18.80 -12.68 -3.14
CA LYS A 37 19.10 -14.10 -3.34
C LYS A 37 19.05 -14.92 -2.05
N SER A 38 18.89 -14.27 -0.89
CA SER A 38 18.69 -14.98 0.36
C SER A 38 17.38 -15.76 0.32
N LYS A 39 17.28 -16.74 1.22
CA LYS A 39 16.16 -17.68 1.24
C LYS A 39 14.84 -16.93 1.46
N GLU A 40 13.88 -17.18 0.58
CA GLU A 40 12.50 -16.74 0.76
C GLU A 40 11.82 -17.55 1.87
N ILE A 41 11.18 -16.85 2.80
CA ILE A 41 10.47 -17.41 3.97
C ILE A 41 8.98 -17.06 3.97
N GLY A 42 8.53 -16.25 3.02
CA GLY A 42 7.13 -15.88 2.90
C GLY A 42 6.86 -14.96 1.71
N ARG A 43 5.62 -14.49 1.65
CA ARG A 43 5.14 -13.52 0.66
C ARG A 43 4.48 -12.33 1.33
N GLU A 44 4.66 -11.16 0.74
CA GLU A 44 3.99 -9.94 1.11
C GLU A 44 2.91 -9.63 0.06
N GLN A 45 1.64 -9.74 0.44
CA GLN A 45 0.50 -9.63 -0.47
C GLN A 45 -0.51 -8.60 0.01
N GLY A 46 -0.87 -7.65 -0.85
CA GLY A 46 -1.81 -6.61 -0.47
C GLY A 46 -1.79 -5.41 -1.40
N MET A 47 -1.93 -4.22 -0.82
CA MET A 47 -1.95 -2.97 -1.56
C MET A 47 -1.30 -1.80 -0.83
N TYR A 48 -0.70 -0.91 -1.62
CA TYR A 48 -0.25 0.41 -1.18
C TYR A 48 -1.07 1.49 -1.88
N ILE A 49 -1.37 2.56 -1.17
CA ILE A 49 -2.15 3.67 -1.70
C ILE A 49 -1.46 4.98 -1.36
N ASN A 50 -1.21 5.83 -2.35
CA ASN A 50 -0.87 7.24 -2.08
C ASN A 50 -2.15 7.98 -1.65
N SER A 51 -2.54 7.86 -0.38
CA SER A 51 -3.81 8.41 0.13
C SER A 51 -3.67 9.80 0.76
N GLN A 52 -2.45 10.33 0.87
CA GLN A 52 -2.20 11.64 1.46
C GLN A 52 -2.18 12.72 0.37
N LEU A 53 -3.04 13.74 0.49
CA LEU A 53 -3.25 14.75 -0.56
C LEU A 53 -2.02 15.63 -0.89
N ASP A 54 -1.03 15.66 -0.01
CA ASP A 54 0.24 16.35 -0.25
C ASP A 54 1.34 15.41 -0.76
N GLY A 55 0.99 14.14 -1.04
CA GLY A 55 1.87 13.11 -1.58
C GLY A 55 2.99 12.66 -0.64
N LYS A 56 2.91 12.98 0.66
CA LYS A 56 3.96 12.68 1.64
C LYS A 56 3.80 11.35 2.38
N GLY A 57 2.91 10.48 1.93
CA GLY A 57 2.79 9.17 2.55
C GLY A 57 2.00 8.14 1.77
N LEU A 58 2.31 6.88 2.04
CA LEU A 58 1.58 5.71 1.57
C LEU A 58 0.78 5.12 2.72
N HIS A 59 -0.48 4.78 2.47
CA HIS A 59 -1.21 3.86 3.32
C HIS A 59 -0.93 2.44 2.85
N LEU A 60 -0.40 1.61 3.75
CA LEU A 60 -0.05 0.23 3.49
C LEU A 60 -1.13 -0.67 4.10
N MET A 61 -1.58 -1.66 3.34
CA MET A 61 -2.51 -2.69 3.81
C MET A 61 -2.15 -4.01 3.14
N PHE A 62 -1.42 -4.87 3.84
CA PHE A 62 -0.94 -6.14 3.31
C PHE A 62 -0.78 -7.21 4.38
N SER A 63 -0.76 -8.45 3.92
CA SER A 63 -0.51 -9.64 4.70
C SER A 63 0.92 -10.13 4.44
N VAL A 64 1.66 -10.46 5.49
CA VAL A 64 2.85 -11.30 5.41
C VAL A 64 2.41 -12.75 5.60
N ILE A 65 2.56 -13.56 4.56
CA ILE A 65 2.19 -14.98 4.53
C ILE A 65 3.47 -15.80 4.69
N PHE A 66 3.65 -16.43 5.84
CA PHE A 66 4.85 -17.23 6.10
C PHE A 66 4.71 -18.61 5.44
N THR A 67 5.69 -18.98 4.60
CA THR A 67 5.69 -20.25 3.86
C THR A 67 6.77 -21.21 4.34
N ASP A 68 7.61 -20.78 5.28
CA ASP A 68 8.67 -21.57 5.87
C ASP A 68 8.88 -21.30 7.36
N GLY A 69 9.66 -22.15 8.03
CA GLY A 69 10.02 -22.03 9.44
C GLY A 69 8.88 -22.36 10.42
N GLU A 70 9.00 -21.90 11.66
CA GLU A 70 8.06 -22.17 12.76
C GLU A 70 6.66 -21.63 12.49
N PHE A 71 6.56 -20.49 11.80
CA PHE A 71 5.28 -19.82 11.53
C PHE A 71 4.65 -20.23 10.20
N LYS A 72 5.18 -21.25 9.52
CA LYS A 72 4.68 -21.72 8.22
C LYS A 72 3.17 -21.93 8.22
N GLY A 73 2.48 -21.30 7.27
CA GLY A 73 1.03 -21.33 7.12
C GLY A 73 0.28 -20.25 7.92
N SER A 74 0.97 -19.48 8.77
CA SER A 74 0.39 -18.34 9.48
C SER A 74 0.50 -17.06 8.65
N THR A 75 -0.29 -16.05 9.02
CA THR A 75 -0.23 -14.71 8.43
C THR A 75 -0.08 -13.63 9.52
N LEU A 76 0.55 -12.52 9.14
CA LEU A 76 0.58 -11.28 9.91
C LEU A 76 0.02 -10.14 9.06
N GLU A 77 -1.03 -9.49 9.52
CA GLU A 77 -1.65 -8.36 8.83
C GLU A 77 -1.04 -7.04 9.29
N ILE A 78 -0.64 -6.20 8.34
CA ILE A 78 -0.05 -4.89 8.57
C ILE A 78 -0.93 -3.82 7.92
N GLN A 79 -1.34 -2.85 8.74
CA GLN A 79 -2.02 -1.66 8.30
C GLN A 79 -1.38 -0.43 8.95
N GLY A 80 -1.03 0.58 8.14
CA GLY A 80 -0.37 1.76 8.65
C GLY A 80 -0.08 2.81 7.59
N VAL A 81 0.55 3.91 8.01
CA VAL A 81 1.02 4.97 7.11
C VAL A 81 2.55 4.99 7.13
N ASP A 82 3.14 4.92 5.95
CA ASP A 82 4.56 5.16 5.71
C ASP A 82 4.73 6.59 5.19
N LEU A 83 5.54 7.40 5.87
CA LEU A 83 5.73 8.82 5.57
C LEU A 83 7.05 9.03 4.83
N PHE A 84 7.05 9.88 3.80
CA PHE A 84 8.23 10.26 3.01
C PHE A 84 9.01 11.45 3.60
#